data_AF-A0A3A9YZR1-F1
#
_entry.id   AF-A0A3A9YZR1-F1
#
_cell.length_a   1.000
_cell.length_b   1.000
_cell.length_c   1.000
_cell.angle_alpha   90.00
_cell.angle_beta   90.00
_cell.angle_gamma   90.00
#
_symmetry.space_group_name_H-M   'P 1'
#
loop_
_entity.id
_entity.type
_entity.pdbx_description
1 polymer ?
#
loop_
_entity_poly.entity_id
_entity_poly.type
_entity_poly.pdbx_seq_one_letter_code
_entity_poly.pdbx_strand_id
1 'polypeptide(L)'
;MEPDRTTEAERTLAQLDRLRDRSARRARGGAWLPALGIAVLLLASSALYQAPFGQLYAIEGEHPYWAGLPDQQRSPVASYLFWFLGVPLLLAGSAWWYRRRARRLGVRTPWPAFAATGLGVLLLLAVIAAVPTSPPPDTLVLIEGPFWPGLLTPLLAPAAMAVALGWVERSRGLVVAGVWIVALSAWLCTVFPLGTVPGWLIGGGPAPGQLAWRPGHYLVLMALPLLAVAAARLVSTRRPGA
;
A
#
# COMPACT_ATOMS: atom_id res chain seq x y z
N MET A 1 32.35 17.18 49.70
CA MET A 1 31.81 16.03 48.94
C MET A 1 31.15 16.63 47.71
N GLU A 2 31.93 16.81 46.67
CA GLU A 2 31.52 17.51 45.45
C GLU A 2 30.60 16.57 44.65
N PRO A 3 29.38 16.99 44.29
CA PRO A 3 28.51 16.16 43.47
C PRO A 3 29.24 15.80 42.18
N ASP A 4 29.27 14.51 41.89
CA ASP A 4 30.09 13.89 40.85
C ASP A 4 29.69 14.39 39.46
N ARG A 5 30.48 15.35 38.93
CA ARG A 5 30.24 16.03 37.64
C ARG A 5 30.05 15.07 36.46
N THR A 6 30.56 13.84 36.57
CA THR A 6 30.37 12.79 35.56
C THR A 6 28.91 12.32 35.49
N THR A 7 28.27 12.08 36.64
CA THR A 7 26.85 11.71 36.68
C THR A 7 25.90 12.83 36.23
N GLU A 8 26.29 14.10 36.39
CA GLU A 8 25.53 15.25 35.89
C GLU A 8 25.66 15.39 34.36
N ALA A 9 26.85 15.17 33.81
CA ALA A 9 27.10 15.11 32.37
C ALA A 9 26.34 13.94 31.70
N GLU A 10 26.36 12.75 32.29
CA GLU A 10 25.63 11.58 31.78
C GLU A 10 24.11 11.81 31.79
N ARG A 11 23.57 12.42 32.85
CA ARG A 11 22.13 12.78 32.91
C ARG A 11 21.77 13.80 31.84
N THR A 12 22.63 14.78 31.60
CA THR A 12 22.41 15.82 30.58
C THR A 12 22.45 15.24 29.17
N LEU A 13 23.42 14.37 28.87
CA LEU A 13 23.50 13.66 27.59
C LEU A 13 22.30 12.74 27.37
N ALA A 14 21.89 11.98 28.39
CA ALA A 14 20.71 11.13 28.31
C ALA A 14 19.42 11.94 28.09
N GLN A 15 19.30 13.14 28.68
CA GLN A 15 18.18 14.04 28.43
C GLN A 15 18.21 14.62 27.01
N LEU A 16 19.38 14.99 26.50
CA LEU A 16 19.54 15.46 25.12
C LEU A 16 19.20 14.38 24.11
N ASP A 17 19.63 13.13 24.33
CA ASP A 17 19.26 12.00 23.48
C ASP A 17 17.75 11.73 23.53
N ARG A 18 17.13 11.79 24.72
CA ARG A 18 15.65 11.69 24.83
C ARG A 18 14.93 12.82 24.10
N LEU A 19 15.45 14.05 24.16
CA LEU A 19 14.88 15.21 23.46
C LEU A 19 15.09 15.10 21.94
N ARG A 20 16.24 14.61 21.49
CA ARG A 20 16.54 14.32 20.09
C ARG A 20 15.64 13.21 19.56
N ASP A 21 15.42 12.16 20.34
CA ASP A 21 14.49 11.09 19.99
C ASP A 21 13.05 11.57 19.94
N ARG A 22 12.59 12.37 20.92
CA ARG A 22 11.24 12.94 20.91
C ARG A 22 11.01 13.90 19.75
N SER A 23 11.97 14.77 19.46
CA SER A 23 11.89 15.70 18.32
C SER A 23 11.90 14.93 17.00
N ALA A 24 12.75 13.92 16.87
CA ALA A 24 12.81 13.09 15.68
C ALA A 24 11.57 12.18 15.52
N ARG A 25 10.94 11.71 16.60
CA ARG A 25 9.64 11.00 16.58
C ARG A 25 8.49 11.94 16.20
N ARG A 26 8.46 13.16 16.76
CA ARG A 26 7.49 14.19 16.37
C ARG A 26 7.65 14.63 14.93
N ALA A 27 8.87 14.70 14.40
CA ALA A 27 9.12 14.96 12.98
C ALA A 27 8.55 13.83 12.09
N ARG A 28 8.81 12.57 12.46
CA ARG A 28 8.42 11.34 11.71
C ARG A 28 6.97 10.88 11.88
N GLY A 29 6.19 11.50 12.76
CA GLY A 29 4.78 11.19 12.97
C GLY A 29 3.83 11.65 11.84
N GLY A 30 4.33 12.08 10.68
CA GLY A 30 3.52 12.70 9.62
C GLY A 30 2.89 11.73 8.65
N ALA A 31 3.42 10.51 8.61
CA ALA A 31 3.12 9.51 7.61
C ALA A 31 1.72 8.87 7.73
N TRP A 32 0.96 9.15 8.81
CA TRP A 32 -0.36 8.54 9.02
C TRP A 32 -1.36 8.94 7.94
N LEU A 33 -1.34 10.21 7.49
CA LEU A 33 -2.32 10.70 6.51
C LEU A 33 -2.04 10.15 5.11
N PRO A 34 -0.80 10.19 4.57
CA PRO A 34 -0.50 9.53 3.30
C PRO A 34 -0.76 8.02 3.34
N ALA A 35 -0.40 7.32 4.43
CA ALA A 35 -0.67 5.90 4.59
C ALA A 35 -2.18 5.58 4.57
N LEU A 36 -2.97 6.39 5.27
CA LEU A 36 -4.43 6.29 5.23
C LEU A 36 -4.98 6.57 3.83
N GLY A 37 -4.45 7.57 3.12
CA GLY A 37 -4.85 7.87 1.76
C GLY A 37 -4.57 6.74 0.77
N ILE A 38 -3.43 6.05 0.91
CA ILE A 38 -3.12 4.84 0.11
C ILE A 38 -4.14 3.72 0.43
N ALA A 39 -4.43 3.50 1.72
CA ALA A 39 -5.41 2.49 2.13
C ALA A 39 -6.81 2.82 1.60
N VAL A 40 -7.24 4.08 1.66
CA VAL A 40 -8.52 4.53 1.11
C VAL A 40 -8.55 4.35 -0.41
N LEU A 41 -7.46 4.64 -1.11
CA LEU A 41 -7.38 4.41 -2.56
C LEU A 41 -7.54 2.91 -2.90
N LEU A 42 -6.87 2.02 -2.17
CA LEU A 42 -7.04 0.56 -2.34
C LEU A 42 -8.47 0.10 -2.05
N LEU A 43 -9.09 0.59 -0.98
CA LEU A 43 -10.46 0.22 -0.64
C LEU A 43 -11.46 0.79 -1.65
N ALA A 44 -11.25 2.02 -2.13
CA ALA A 44 -12.10 2.67 -3.12
C ALA A 44 -12.08 1.96 -4.48
N SER A 45 -10.98 1.28 -4.84
CA SER A 45 -10.96 0.48 -6.07
C SER A 45 -11.95 -0.69 -6.05
N SER A 46 -12.42 -1.12 -4.87
CA SER A 46 -13.51 -2.11 -4.77
C SER A 46 -14.81 -1.65 -5.45
N ALA A 47 -15.05 -0.33 -5.54
CA ALA A 47 -16.22 0.23 -6.21
C ALA A 47 -16.16 0.10 -7.75
N LEU A 48 -15.00 -0.26 -8.31
CA LEU A 48 -14.81 -0.49 -9.75
C LEU A 48 -15.34 -1.86 -10.20
N TYR A 49 -15.60 -2.78 -9.27
CA TYR A 49 -16.10 -4.13 -9.57
C TYR A 49 -17.62 -4.17 -9.58
N GLN A 50 -18.19 -5.09 -10.38
CA GLN A 50 -19.64 -5.31 -10.38
C GLN A 50 -20.11 -5.93 -9.06
N ALA A 51 -19.42 -6.96 -8.58
CA ALA A 51 -19.75 -7.70 -7.35
C ALA A 51 -18.53 -7.85 -6.41
N PRO A 52 -18.04 -6.75 -5.79
CA PRO A 52 -16.78 -6.77 -5.02
C PRO A 52 -16.78 -7.72 -3.81
N PHE A 53 -17.96 -8.04 -3.26
CA PHE A 53 -18.13 -8.91 -2.09
C PHE A 53 -19.15 -10.04 -2.32
N GLY A 54 -19.47 -10.35 -3.58
CA GLY A 54 -20.42 -11.41 -3.91
C GLY A 54 -19.88 -12.83 -3.72
N GLN A 55 -20.69 -13.84 -4.05
CA GLN A 55 -20.20 -15.22 -4.16
C GLN A 55 -19.41 -15.41 -5.46
N LEU A 56 -18.36 -16.22 -5.42
CA LEU A 56 -17.47 -16.49 -6.55
C LEU A 56 -18.05 -17.63 -7.39
N TYR A 57 -18.71 -17.30 -8.51
CA TYR A 57 -19.25 -18.30 -9.45
C TYR A 57 -18.41 -18.41 -10.73
N ALA A 58 -17.74 -17.32 -11.11
CA ALA A 58 -16.78 -17.24 -12.20
C ALA A 58 -15.90 -15.99 -12.00
N ILE A 59 -14.72 -15.99 -12.62
CA ILE A 59 -13.85 -14.81 -12.71
C ILE A 59 -13.73 -14.43 -14.17
N GLU A 60 -14.36 -13.32 -14.55
CA GLU A 60 -14.39 -12.82 -15.92
C GLU A 60 -13.70 -11.45 -15.92
N GLY A 61 -12.46 -11.34 -16.41
CA GLY A 61 -11.75 -10.06 -16.38
C GLY A 61 -10.65 -9.96 -17.41
N GLU A 62 -10.72 -8.95 -18.29
CA GLU A 62 -9.70 -8.69 -19.31
C GLU A 62 -8.40 -8.17 -18.68
N HIS A 63 -7.27 -8.67 -19.18
CA HIS A 63 -5.95 -8.13 -18.86
C HIS A 63 -5.68 -6.89 -19.74
N PRO A 64 -5.06 -5.80 -19.24
CA PRO A 64 -4.59 -5.59 -17.86
C PRO A 64 -5.74 -5.35 -16.87
N TYR A 65 -5.57 -5.84 -15.63
CA TYR A 65 -6.58 -5.75 -14.57
C TYR A 65 -6.70 -4.32 -14.00
N TRP A 66 -7.31 -3.41 -14.75
CA TRP A 66 -7.37 -1.98 -14.39
C TRP A 66 -8.13 -1.68 -13.11
N ALA A 67 -9.07 -2.52 -12.68
CA ALA A 67 -9.68 -2.40 -11.36
C ALA A 67 -8.73 -2.82 -10.20
N GLY A 68 -7.60 -3.44 -10.53
CA GLY A 68 -6.50 -3.84 -9.63
C GLY A 68 -6.27 -5.36 -9.57
N LEU A 69 -7.34 -6.14 -9.52
CA LEU A 69 -7.33 -7.61 -9.41
C LEU A 69 -8.16 -8.21 -10.55
N PRO A 70 -7.91 -9.47 -10.92
CA PRO A 70 -8.73 -10.19 -11.90
C PRO A 70 -10.17 -10.38 -11.40
N ASP A 71 -11.13 -9.68 -12.00
CA ASP A 71 -12.59 -9.93 -11.94
C ASP A 71 -13.31 -8.91 -12.85
N GLN A 72 -14.63 -9.02 -12.94
CA GLN A 72 -15.46 -8.20 -13.80
C GLN A 72 -15.55 -6.77 -13.27
N GLN A 73 -14.96 -5.86 -14.05
CA GLN A 73 -15.05 -4.43 -13.81
C GLN A 73 -16.33 -3.82 -14.40
N ARG A 74 -16.80 -2.72 -13.80
CA ARG A 74 -17.97 -1.97 -14.29
C ARG A 74 -17.68 -1.23 -15.59
N SER A 75 -16.49 -0.63 -15.68
CA SER A 75 -16.05 0.13 -16.85
C SER A 75 -14.52 0.23 -16.85
N PRO A 76 -13.84 -0.19 -17.93
CA PRO A 76 -12.40 -0.01 -18.09
C PRO A 76 -12.01 1.47 -17.97
N VAL A 77 -12.76 2.36 -18.62
CA VAL A 77 -12.51 3.81 -18.62
C VAL A 77 -12.60 4.39 -17.21
N ALA A 78 -13.57 3.97 -16.41
CA ALA A 78 -13.68 4.39 -15.02
C ALA A 78 -12.46 3.95 -14.19
N SER A 79 -11.97 2.72 -14.40
CA SER A 79 -10.76 2.21 -13.76
C SER A 79 -9.52 3.01 -14.15
N TYR A 80 -9.36 3.35 -15.43
CA TYR A 80 -8.27 4.24 -15.89
C TYR A 80 -8.33 5.59 -15.18
N LEU A 81 -9.47 6.27 -15.26
CA LEU A 81 -9.65 7.59 -14.63
C LEU A 81 -9.42 7.53 -13.12
N PHE A 82 -9.87 6.47 -12.46
CA PHE A 82 -9.66 6.28 -11.03
C PHE A 82 -8.18 6.31 -10.64
N TRP A 83 -7.32 5.56 -11.33
CA TRP A 83 -5.89 5.53 -11.02
C TRP A 83 -5.17 6.80 -11.48
N PHE A 84 -5.44 7.27 -12.70
CA PHE A 84 -4.80 8.46 -13.26
C PHE A 84 -5.22 9.77 -12.59
N LEU A 85 -6.36 9.82 -11.91
CA LEU A 85 -6.76 10.97 -11.09
C LEU A 85 -6.43 10.74 -9.61
N GLY A 86 -6.72 9.55 -9.10
CA GLY A 86 -6.57 9.21 -7.68
C GLY A 86 -5.12 9.28 -7.21
N VAL A 87 -4.16 8.78 -8.00
CA VAL A 87 -2.74 8.81 -7.64
C VAL A 87 -2.20 10.25 -7.59
N PRO A 88 -2.35 11.09 -8.63
CA PRO A 88 -1.95 12.50 -8.53
C PRO A 88 -2.60 13.25 -7.38
N LEU A 89 -3.91 13.04 -7.14
CA LEU A 89 -4.63 13.70 -6.05
C LEU A 89 -4.08 13.28 -4.69
N LEU A 90 -3.77 11.99 -4.50
CA LEU A 90 -3.17 11.48 -3.28
C LEU A 90 -1.75 12.03 -3.06
N LEU A 91 -0.94 12.10 -4.11
CA LEU A 91 0.40 12.71 -4.06
C LEU A 91 0.31 14.20 -3.73
N ALA A 92 -0.58 14.94 -4.40
CA ALA A 92 -0.80 16.37 -4.15
C ALA A 92 -1.30 16.64 -2.72
N GLY A 93 -2.27 15.84 -2.24
CA GLY A 93 -2.78 15.90 -0.88
C GLY A 93 -1.71 15.59 0.16
N SER A 94 -0.89 14.57 -0.09
CA SER A 94 0.25 14.21 0.76
C SER A 94 1.30 15.32 0.80
N ALA A 95 1.67 15.89 -0.36
CA ALA A 95 2.61 17.00 -0.46
C ALA A 95 2.08 18.26 0.24
N TRP A 96 0.81 18.60 0.05
CA TRP A 96 0.15 19.72 0.74
C TRP A 96 0.16 19.53 2.25
N TRP A 97 -0.15 18.33 2.73
CA TRP A 97 -0.09 17.98 4.15
C TRP A 97 1.32 18.17 4.73
N TYR A 98 2.34 17.63 4.07
CA TYR A 98 3.73 17.81 4.49
C TYR A 98 4.16 19.26 4.48
N ARG A 99 3.76 20.05 3.47
CA ARG A 99 4.03 21.50 3.43
C ARG A 99 3.37 22.24 4.58
N ARG A 100 2.10 21.96 4.88
CA ARG A 100 1.36 22.56 6.00
C ARG A 100 2.01 22.21 7.34
N ARG A 101 2.47 20.97 7.49
CA ARG A 101 3.18 20.48 8.68
C ARG A 101 4.56 21.12 8.83
N ALA A 102 5.34 21.23 7.76
CA ALA A 102 6.64 21.89 7.76
C ALA A 102 6.52 23.36 8.22
N ARG A 103 5.50 24.09 7.76
CA ARG A 103 5.21 25.46 8.22
C ARG A 103 4.86 25.54 9.70
N ARG A 104 4.17 24.53 10.25
CA ARG A 104 3.74 24.51 11.66
C ARG A 104 4.81 24.03 12.63
N LEU A 105 5.67 23.10 12.22
CA LEU A 105 6.65 22.44 13.10
C LEU A 105 8.10 22.83 12.81
N GLY A 106 8.36 23.64 11.77
CA GLY A 106 9.71 24.09 11.40
C GLY A 106 10.62 22.99 10.81
N VAL A 107 10.09 21.79 10.56
CA VAL A 107 10.87 20.65 10.06
C VAL A 107 10.84 20.62 8.53
N ARG A 108 12.01 20.60 7.89
CA ARG A 108 12.14 20.38 6.44
C ARG A 108 11.93 18.89 6.12
N THR A 109 10.89 18.60 5.35
CA THR A 109 10.64 17.25 4.82
C THR A 109 11.41 17.06 3.51
N PRO A 110 12.00 15.88 3.23
CA PRO A 110 12.67 15.59 1.95
C PRO A 110 11.66 15.43 0.80
N TRP A 111 11.09 16.57 0.35
CA TRP A 111 10.13 16.63 -0.75
C TRP A 111 10.61 16.04 -2.10
N PRO A 112 11.90 16.11 -2.49
CA PRO A 112 12.33 15.65 -3.81
C PRO A 112 12.16 14.15 -3.99
N ALA A 113 12.43 13.36 -2.95
CA ALA A 113 12.26 11.90 -2.97
C ALA A 113 10.79 11.53 -3.23
N PHE A 114 9.86 12.22 -2.57
CA PHE A 114 8.43 11.99 -2.75
C PHE A 114 7.93 12.40 -4.15
N ALA A 115 8.43 13.52 -4.68
CA ALA A 115 8.11 13.94 -6.05
C ALA A 115 8.66 12.97 -7.09
N ALA A 116 9.89 12.48 -6.92
CA ALA A 116 10.49 11.47 -7.78
C ALA A 116 9.70 10.15 -7.75
N THR A 117 9.25 9.70 -6.58
CA THR A 117 8.34 8.56 -6.46
C THR A 117 7.04 8.81 -7.23
N GLY A 118 6.43 9.99 -7.07
CA GLY A 118 5.21 10.33 -7.77
C GLY A 118 5.35 10.25 -9.29
N LEU A 119 6.42 10.84 -9.84
CA LEU A 119 6.75 10.74 -11.27
C LEU A 119 6.99 9.30 -11.71
N GLY A 120 7.76 8.52 -10.94
CA GLY A 120 8.01 7.11 -11.23
C GLY A 120 6.74 6.26 -11.24
N VAL A 121 5.81 6.53 -10.33
CA VAL A 121 4.50 5.84 -10.27
C VAL A 121 3.62 6.23 -11.46
N LEU A 122 3.61 7.51 -11.86
CA LEU A 122 2.85 7.93 -13.04
C LEU A 122 3.43 7.33 -14.33
N LEU A 123 4.76 7.29 -14.44
CA LEU A 123 5.44 6.60 -15.53
C LEU A 123 5.08 5.11 -15.54
N LEU A 124 5.08 4.45 -14.38
CA LEU A 124 4.68 3.05 -14.25
C LEU A 124 3.24 2.83 -14.73
N LEU A 125 2.30 3.68 -14.33
CA LEU A 125 0.92 3.61 -14.82
C LEU A 125 0.82 3.83 -16.33
N ALA A 126 1.62 4.75 -16.90
CA ALA A 126 1.68 4.97 -18.34
C ALA A 126 2.23 3.75 -19.10
N VAL A 127 3.25 3.08 -18.55
CA VAL A 127 3.77 1.82 -19.12
C VAL A 127 2.70 0.73 -19.10
N ILE A 128 1.98 0.57 -17.98
CA ILE A 128 0.89 -0.41 -17.88
C ILE A 128 -0.23 -0.06 -18.87
N ALA A 129 -0.53 1.23 -19.08
CA ALA A 129 -1.51 1.72 -20.06
C ALA A 129 -1.15 1.38 -21.51
N ALA A 130 0.14 1.23 -21.82
CA ALA A 130 0.60 0.87 -23.15
C ALA A 130 0.59 -0.65 -23.41
N VAL A 131 0.28 -1.48 -22.41
CA VAL A 131 0.24 -2.94 -22.55
C VAL A 131 -1.00 -3.36 -23.34
N PRO A 132 -0.86 -4.19 -24.40
CA PRO A 132 -1.99 -4.67 -25.17
C PRO A 132 -2.98 -5.47 -24.32
N THR A 133 -4.26 -5.27 -24.56
CA THR A 133 -5.32 -6.04 -23.91
C THR A 133 -5.34 -7.47 -24.43
N SER A 134 -5.34 -8.44 -23.52
CA SER A 134 -5.37 -9.87 -23.84
C SER A 134 -6.46 -10.55 -23.03
N PRO A 135 -7.19 -11.54 -23.59
CA PRO A 135 -8.08 -12.36 -22.78
C PRO A 135 -7.25 -13.06 -21.70
N PRO A 136 -7.71 -13.09 -20.44
CA PRO A 136 -7.04 -13.88 -19.43
C PRO A 136 -7.13 -15.36 -19.82
N PRO A 137 -6.19 -16.19 -19.34
CA PRO A 137 -6.36 -17.63 -19.46
C PRO A 137 -7.60 -18.10 -18.68
N ASP A 138 -8.21 -19.21 -19.12
CA ASP A 138 -9.48 -19.71 -18.58
C ASP A 138 -9.39 -19.91 -17.06
N THR A 139 -10.15 -19.10 -16.32
CA THR A 139 -10.01 -18.96 -14.86
C THR A 139 -10.65 -20.12 -14.09
N LEU A 140 -11.36 -21.01 -14.79
CA LEU A 140 -11.94 -22.23 -14.22
C LEU A 140 -11.01 -23.44 -14.33
N VAL A 141 -9.89 -23.31 -15.05
CA VAL A 141 -8.91 -24.38 -15.24
C VAL A 141 -7.62 -24.00 -14.55
N LEU A 142 -7.06 -24.92 -13.77
CA LEU A 142 -5.73 -24.74 -13.18
C LEU A 142 -4.70 -24.66 -14.31
N ILE A 143 -4.02 -23.52 -14.43
CA ILE A 143 -2.98 -23.33 -15.44
C ILE A 143 -1.66 -23.85 -14.88
N GLU A 144 -0.88 -24.53 -15.73
CA GLU A 144 0.50 -24.86 -15.39
C GLU A 144 1.38 -23.61 -15.46
N GLY A 145 1.76 -23.11 -14.28
CA GLY A 145 2.76 -22.06 -14.12
C GLY A 145 2.19 -20.63 -14.01
N PRO A 146 3.05 -19.66 -13.64
CA PRO A 146 2.63 -18.29 -13.35
C PRO A 146 2.35 -17.47 -14.62
N PHE A 147 1.21 -16.78 -14.62
CA PHE A 147 0.85 -15.79 -15.65
C PHE A 147 1.55 -14.44 -15.38
N TRP A 148 2.82 -14.34 -15.75
CA TRP A 148 3.65 -13.14 -15.52
C TRP A 148 3.06 -11.81 -16.01
N PRO A 149 2.34 -11.72 -17.16
CA PRO A 149 1.73 -10.46 -17.58
C PRO A 149 0.77 -9.88 -16.54
N GLY A 150 0.15 -10.72 -15.71
CA GLY A 150 -0.76 -10.29 -14.64
C GLY A 150 -0.11 -9.40 -13.58
N LEU A 151 1.22 -9.40 -13.45
CA LEU A 151 1.93 -8.47 -12.55
C LEU A 151 1.77 -7.01 -12.96
N LEU A 152 1.45 -6.73 -14.22
CA LEU A 152 1.23 -5.37 -14.74
C LEU A 152 -0.16 -4.88 -14.32
N THR A 153 -0.34 -4.71 -13.00
CA THR A 153 -1.55 -4.19 -12.37
C THR A 153 -1.31 -2.79 -11.82
N PRO A 154 -2.32 -1.90 -11.85
CA PRO A 154 -2.22 -0.59 -11.21
C PRO A 154 -2.02 -0.68 -9.69
N LEU A 155 -2.20 -1.84 -9.04
CA LEU A 155 -1.86 -2.03 -7.61
C LEU A 155 -0.36 -1.86 -7.29
N LEU A 156 0.51 -1.95 -8.29
CA LEU A 156 1.92 -1.62 -8.11
C LEU A 156 2.14 -0.14 -7.74
N ALA A 157 1.25 0.76 -8.17
CA ALA A 157 1.31 2.17 -7.83
C ALA A 157 1.17 2.42 -6.30
N PRO A 158 0.09 1.99 -5.62
CA PRO A 158 -0.02 2.12 -4.16
C PRO A 158 1.08 1.38 -3.40
N ALA A 159 1.54 0.23 -3.90
CA ALA A 159 2.67 -0.47 -3.30
C ALA A 159 3.97 0.36 -3.34
N ALA A 160 4.34 0.90 -4.51
CA ALA A 160 5.52 1.73 -4.68
C ALA A 160 5.45 3.00 -3.82
N MET A 161 4.29 3.64 -3.75
CA MET A 161 4.08 4.79 -2.87
C MET A 161 4.27 4.43 -1.39
N ALA A 162 3.75 3.27 -0.94
CA ALA A 162 3.91 2.81 0.44
C ALA A 162 5.38 2.52 0.79
N VAL A 163 6.11 1.83 -0.10
CA VAL A 163 7.55 1.54 0.09
C VAL A 163 8.36 2.83 0.13
N ALA A 164 8.15 3.73 -0.82
CA ALA A 164 8.87 5.00 -0.87
C ALA A 164 8.59 5.87 0.35
N LEU A 165 7.31 5.98 0.75
CA LEU A 165 6.93 6.67 1.97
C LEU A 165 7.60 6.04 3.20
N GLY A 166 7.63 4.70 3.26
CA GLY A 166 8.33 3.96 4.30
C GLY A 166 9.83 4.21 4.33
N TRP A 167 10.47 4.32 3.18
CA TRP A 167 11.90 4.62 3.07
C TRP A 167 12.20 6.06 3.52
N VAL A 168 11.43 7.03 3.01
CA VAL A 168 11.56 8.46 3.35
C VAL A 168 11.35 8.71 4.84
N GLU A 169 10.35 8.05 5.45
CA GLU A 169 10.01 8.19 6.87
C GLU A 169 10.77 7.21 7.78
N ARG A 170 11.65 6.37 7.19
CA ARG A 170 12.35 5.27 7.86
C ARG A 170 11.40 4.37 8.69
N SER A 171 10.22 4.09 8.14
CA SER A 171 9.17 3.29 8.75
C SER A 171 9.14 1.89 8.15
N ARG A 172 9.72 0.91 8.87
CA ARG A 172 9.69 -0.51 8.47
C ARG A 172 8.27 -1.01 8.22
N GLY A 173 7.29 -0.58 9.03
CA GLY A 173 5.90 -0.99 8.85
C GLY A 173 5.29 -0.57 7.50
N LEU A 174 5.67 0.59 6.96
CA LEU A 174 5.19 1.03 5.64
C LEU A 174 5.87 0.28 4.50
N VAL A 175 7.16 -0.01 4.63
CA VAL A 175 7.89 -0.85 3.68
C VAL A 175 7.27 -2.25 3.64
N VAL A 176 7.05 -2.85 4.82
CA VAL A 176 6.38 -4.16 4.94
C VAL A 176 4.98 -4.12 4.34
N ALA A 177 4.20 -3.07 4.58
CA ALA A 177 2.88 -2.91 3.98
C ALA A 177 2.93 -2.81 2.44
N GLY A 178 3.90 -2.08 1.89
CA GLY A 178 4.10 -2.01 0.44
C GLY A 178 4.51 -3.36 -0.17
N VAL A 179 5.45 -4.07 0.48
CA VAL A 179 5.86 -5.42 0.08
C VAL A 179 4.69 -6.41 0.17
N TRP A 180 3.85 -6.29 1.20
CA TRP A 180 2.63 -7.09 1.34
C TRP A 180 1.66 -6.91 0.17
N ILE A 181 1.45 -5.66 -0.27
CA ILE A 181 0.62 -5.38 -1.45
C ILE A 181 1.23 -6.01 -2.70
N VAL A 182 2.55 -5.92 -2.90
CA VAL A 182 3.24 -6.58 -4.03
C VAL A 182 3.06 -8.09 -3.97
N ALA A 183 3.28 -8.71 -2.82
CA ALA A 183 3.16 -10.16 -2.64
C ALA A 183 1.74 -10.65 -2.93
N LEU A 184 0.72 -9.98 -2.39
CA LEU A 184 -0.68 -10.32 -2.68
C LEU A 184 -1.03 -10.06 -4.15
N SER A 185 -0.55 -8.99 -4.76
CA SER A 185 -0.79 -8.71 -6.20
C SER A 185 -0.13 -9.76 -7.09
N ALA A 186 1.11 -10.15 -6.76
CA ALA A 186 1.81 -11.20 -7.47
C ALA A 186 1.04 -12.53 -7.36
N TRP A 187 0.66 -12.95 -6.15
CA TRP A 187 -0.12 -14.16 -5.97
C TRP A 187 -1.45 -14.12 -6.72
N LEU A 188 -2.27 -13.09 -6.52
CA LEU A 188 -3.64 -13.03 -7.04
C LEU A 188 -3.72 -12.76 -8.54
N CYS A 189 -2.70 -12.13 -9.15
CA CYS A 189 -2.70 -11.81 -10.57
C CYS A 189 -1.89 -12.79 -11.43
N THR A 190 -1.03 -13.63 -10.83
CA THR A 190 -0.22 -14.61 -11.59
C THR A 190 -0.63 -16.06 -11.37
N VAL A 191 -1.31 -16.37 -10.26
CA VAL A 191 -1.77 -17.72 -9.95
C VAL A 191 -3.26 -17.79 -10.19
N PHE A 192 -3.69 -18.75 -11.01
CA PHE A 192 -5.08 -18.99 -11.37
C PHE A 192 -5.50 -20.41 -11.01
N PRO A 193 -6.74 -20.63 -10.53
CA PRO A 193 -7.77 -19.62 -10.24
C PRO A 193 -7.39 -18.61 -9.14
N LEU A 194 -8.01 -17.42 -9.12
CA LEU A 194 -7.74 -16.41 -8.09
C LEU A 194 -8.06 -16.98 -6.70
N GLY A 195 -7.17 -16.71 -5.75
CA GLY A 195 -7.31 -17.23 -4.39
C GLY A 195 -6.92 -18.69 -4.23
N THR A 196 -6.27 -19.29 -5.23
CA THR A 196 -5.74 -20.66 -5.12
C THR A 196 -4.69 -20.72 -4.03
N VAL A 197 -4.88 -21.66 -3.10
CA VAL A 197 -3.99 -21.98 -1.99
C VAL A 197 -3.75 -23.48 -1.95
N PRO A 198 -2.64 -23.95 -1.37
CA PRO A 198 -2.50 -25.36 -1.02
C PRO A 198 -3.72 -25.86 -0.20
N GLY A 199 -4.33 -26.99 -0.57
CA GLY A 199 -5.58 -27.45 0.05
C GLY A 199 -5.49 -27.69 1.56
N TRP A 200 -4.30 -28.07 2.05
CA TRP A 200 -4.05 -28.24 3.47
C TRP A 200 -4.23 -26.95 4.29
N LEU A 201 -4.12 -25.76 3.68
CA LEU A 201 -4.37 -24.48 4.38
C LEU A 201 -5.85 -24.26 4.71
N ILE A 202 -6.76 -24.93 4.00
CA ILE A 202 -8.22 -24.78 4.18
C ILE A 202 -8.87 -26.08 4.68
N GLY A 203 -8.08 -26.98 5.27
CA GLY A 203 -8.56 -28.26 5.80
C GLY A 203 -8.85 -29.32 4.73
N GLY A 204 -8.37 -29.11 3.51
CA GLY A 204 -8.45 -30.08 2.40
C GLY A 204 -7.25 -31.02 2.34
N GLY A 205 -7.23 -31.85 1.28
CA GLY A 205 -6.15 -32.79 0.99
C GLY A 205 -4.97 -32.17 0.21
N PRO A 206 -4.14 -33.00 -0.46
CA PRO A 206 -2.98 -32.52 -1.21
C PRO A 206 -3.33 -31.73 -2.48
N ALA A 207 -4.59 -31.78 -2.94
CA ALA A 207 -5.07 -30.99 -4.06
C ALA A 207 -5.10 -29.49 -3.71
N PRO A 208 -4.88 -28.58 -4.68
CA PRO A 208 -5.06 -27.15 -4.46
C PRO A 208 -6.51 -26.83 -4.08
N GLY A 209 -6.66 -25.98 -3.07
CA GLY A 209 -7.93 -25.41 -2.64
C GLY A 209 -8.10 -23.99 -3.16
N GLN A 210 -9.31 -23.44 -3.08
CA GLN A 210 -9.61 -22.07 -3.49
C GLN A 210 -10.30 -21.31 -2.36
N LEU A 211 -9.77 -20.15 -2.04
CA LEU A 211 -10.48 -19.19 -1.20
C LEU A 211 -11.62 -18.58 -2.04
N ALA A 212 -12.87 -18.84 -1.65
CA ALA A 212 -14.07 -18.33 -2.32
C ALA A 212 -14.30 -16.82 -2.09
N TRP A 213 -13.23 -16.03 -2.12
CA TRP A 213 -13.25 -14.59 -1.88
C TRP A 213 -13.26 -13.82 -3.20
N ARG A 214 -14.04 -12.74 -3.24
CA ARG A 214 -14.04 -11.74 -4.32
C ARG A 214 -12.96 -10.66 -4.10
N PRO A 215 -12.57 -9.90 -5.13
CA PRO A 215 -11.55 -8.84 -5.05
C PRO A 215 -11.68 -7.88 -3.87
N GLY A 216 -12.89 -7.50 -3.48
CA GLY A 216 -13.11 -6.60 -2.35
C GLY A 216 -12.52 -7.11 -1.04
N HIS A 217 -12.59 -8.42 -0.78
CA HIS A 217 -12.00 -9.04 0.41
C HIS A 217 -10.47 -8.94 0.40
N TYR A 218 -9.86 -9.18 -0.77
CA TYR A 218 -8.41 -9.08 -0.93
C TYR A 218 -7.92 -7.64 -0.85
N LEU A 219 -8.68 -6.67 -1.37
CA LEU A 219 -8.35 -5.25 -1.22
C LEU A 219 -8.40 -4.80 0.24
N VAL A 220 -9.36 -5.31 1.03
CA VAL A 220 -9.36 -5.13 2.49
C VAL A 220 -8.10 -5.72 3.10
N LEU A 221 -7.75 -6.97 2.75
CA LEU A 221 -6.54 -7.64 3.24
C LEU A 221 -5.24 -6.90 2.88
N MET A 222 -5.17 -6.31 1.69
CA MET A 222 -4.06 -5.46 1.24
C MET A 222 -3.97 -4.15 2.03
N ALA A 223 -5.12 -3.54 2.36
CA ALA A 223 -5.17 -2.26 3.06
C ALA A 223 -4.91 -2.37 4.57
N LEU A 224 -5.14 -3.53 5.20
CA LEU A 224 -5.04 -3.73 6.64
C LEU A 224 -3.69 -3.28 7.25
N PRO A 225 -2.51 -3.65 6.72
CA PRO A 225 -1.24 -3.20 7.28
C PRO A 225 -1.07 -1.67 7.22
N LEU A 226 -1.54 -1.02 6.16
CA LEU A 226 -1.49 0.43 6.03
C LEU A 226 -2.40 1.11 7.07
N LEU A 227 -3.61 0.58 7.26
CA LEU A 227 -4.54 1.07 8.29
C LEU A 227 -3.96 0.91 9.69
N ALA A 228 -3.37 -0.24 10.00
CA ALA A 228 -2.72 -0.50 11.28
C ALA A 228 -1.56 0.48 11.55
N VAL A 229 -0.70 0.70 10.55
CA VAL A 229 0.40 1.67 10.65
C VAL A 229 -0.14 3.09 10.80
N ALA A 230 -1.14 3.48 10.02
CA ALA A 230 -1.76 4.80 10.11
C ALA A 230 -2.37 5.04 11.49
N ALA A 231 -3.12 4.07 12.04
CA ALA A 231 -3.70 4.13 13.37
C ALA A 231 -2.62 4.24 14.46
N ALA A 232 -1.59 3.40 14.43
CA ALA A 232 -0.49 3.45 15.39
C ALA A 232 0.26 4.79 15.38
N ARG A 233 0.48 5.35 14.17
CA ARG A 233 1.10 6.67 14.00
C ARG A 233 0.19 7.80 14.48
N LEU A 234 -1.12 7.72 14.21
CA LEU A 234 -2.08 8.70 14.69
C LEU A 234 -2.15 8.71 16.23
N VAL A 235 -2.24 7.54 16.86
CA VAL A 235 -2.25 7.40 18.33
C VAL A 235 -0.97 7.94 18.95
N SER A 236 0.20 7.60 18.39
CA SER A 236 1.49 8.10 18.91
C SER A 236 1.66 9.61 18.75
N THR A 237 1.05 10.25 17.74
CA THR A 237 1.06 11.72 17.63
C THR A 237 0.15 12.42 18.64
N ARG A 238 -0.94 11.75 19.08
CA ARG A 238 -1.92 12.33 20.01
C ARG A 238 -1.52 12.23 21.47
N ARG A 239 -0.63 11.32 21.86
CA ARG A 239 -0.15 11.20 23.25
C ARG A 239 0.89 12.28 23.56
N PRO A 240 0.54 13.33 24.33
CA PRO A 240 1.50 14.33 24.78
C PRO A 240 2.09 13.82 26.10
N GLY A 241 3.24 13.13 26.08
CA GLY A 241 3.91 12.78 27.34
C GLY A 241 4.83 11.56 27.42
N ALA A 242 5.08 10.81 26.34
CA ALA A 242 6.11 9.74 26.36
C ALA A 242 7.49 10.29 25.98
#